data_AF-A0A1I5Q1F6-F1
#
_entry.id   AF-A0A1I5Q1F6-F1
#
_cell.length_a   1.000
_cell.length_b   1.000
_cell.length_c   1.000
_cell.angle_alpha   90.00
_cell.angle_beta   90.00
_cell.angle_gamma   90.00
#
_symmetry.space_group_name_H-M   'P 1'
#
loop_
_entity.id
_entity.type
_entity.pdbx_description
1 polymer ?
#
loop_
_entity_poly.entity_id
_entity_poly.type
_entity_poly.pdbx_seq_one_letter_code
_entity_poly.pdbx_strand_id
1 'polypeptide(L)'
;MPQNMFGGRKATLTSSPGQTSTNSPLRGNLRSQASRLALRSSMGIAAAAGMTLLAPGQAWAGCLVGVVTVQCDNTSTTDTTYPANPPVDRLYQGLLPTPIIVTVDPGTTVSGNGLAFINSGTGGVTVTNDGAISVDAGNTPTSGGTAALSVSTAGGPIIYTGGSITNNGSGNAFDAVQTGGVGSVNINVSGDVTAAAGEGITVRDVTTSTGVTVVTGNVTALTVGKDAIDVQSQSLTGNITEVANGSIQAGNAGMVAAILNAAATGNIDVTANGSLDARFGIDAENFGSGSTTVTTVGPVNVTTGNGIFALTTGGDVTVNAGDVTSTGNTAIIAQQTKVAGSGIIGVT
;
A
#
# COMPACT_ATOMS: atom_id res chain seq x y z
N MET A 1 36.58 34.25 51.70
CA MET A 1 37.63 35.30 51.71
C MET A 1 38.79 34.81 50.87
N PRO A 2 39.40 35.62 49.96
CA PRO A 2 39.01 36.91 49.37
C PRO A 2 38.46 36.72 47.92
N GLN A 3 37.57 37.57 47.35
CA GLN A 3 37.67 39.01 46.96
C GLN A 3 38.67 39.24 45.81
N ASN A 4 38.45 40.02 44.74
CA ASN A 4 37.66 41.23 44.43
C ASN A 4 37.71 41.45 42.88
N MET A 5 36.66 41.86 42.14
CA MET A 5 35.99 43.17 41.97
C MET A 5 36.43 43.99 40.72
N PHE A 6 35.45 44.82 40.30
CA PHE A 6 35.44 45.99 39.38
C PHE A 6 35.21 45.68 37.90
N GLY A 7 34.19 46.20 37.21
CA GLY A 7 33.24 47.33 37.38
C GLY A 7 33.05 47.94 35.97
N GLY A 8 31.95 48.50 35.47
CA GLY A 8 30.71 49.06 35.98
C GLY A 8 30.41 50.34 35.17
N ARG A 9 29.12 50.62 34.89
CA ARG A 9 28.48 51.88 34.37
C ARG A 9 28.47 52.06 32.83
N LYS A 10 27.46 52.69 32.20
CA LYS A 10 26.17 53.31 32.60
C LYS A 10 25.29 53.49 31.35
N ALA A 11 23.99 53.56 31.58
CA ALA A 11 22.93 53.88 30.62
C ALA A 11 22.90 55.35 30.18
N THR A 12 22.32 55.61 28.99
CA THR A 12 21.68 56.89 28.63
C THR A 12 20.41 56.62 27.82
N LEU A 13 19.29 57.18 28.31
CA LEU A 13 17.94 57.26 27.72
C LEU A 13 17.68 58.73 27.38
N THR A 14 17.12 59.03 26.19
CA THR A 14 16.42 60.28 25.82
C THR A 14 15.54 59.96 24.59
N SER A 15 14.21 59.82 24.65
CA SER A 15 13.09 60.81 24.70
C SER A 15 13.08 61.84 23.55
N SER A 16 12.27 61.67 22.49
CA SER A 16 10.88 62.20 22.25
C SER A 16 10.89 63.48 21.34
N PRO A 17 9.76 64.12 20.94
CA PRO A 17 8.81 63.79 19.85
C PRO A 17 8.48 64.98 18.86
N GLY A 18 7.72 64.71 17.78
CA GLY A 18 6.61 65.57 17.35
C GLY A 18 6.67 66.41 16.04
N GLN A 19 5.47 66.53 15.42
CA GLN A 19 4.96 67.42 14.33
C GLN A 19 5.13 66.93 12.87
N THR A 20 4.11 66.55 12.06
CA THR A 20 2.76 67.06 11.64
C THR A 20 2.74 68.12 10.53
N SER A 21 1.81 67.91 9.57
CA SER A 21 1.18 68.84 8.59
C SER A 21 1.79 68.79 7.16
N THR A 22 1.08 68.72 6.01
CA THR A 22 -0.36 68.74 5.65
C THR A 22 -0.56 68.45 4.14
N ASN A 23 -1.73 67.87 3.79
CA ASN A 23 -2.57 68.05 2.58
C ASN A 23 -2.18 67.50 1.17
N SER A 24 -2.82 66.37 0.81
CA SER A 24 -3.80 66.09 -0.28
C SER A 24 -3.75 66.82 -1.66
N PRO A 25 -4.40 66.29 -2.73
CA PRO A 25 -4.74 64.90 -3.09
C PRO A 25 -4.48 64.58 -4.59
N LEU A 26 -4.42 63.31 -4.99
CA LEU A 26 -4.79 62.90 -6.37
C LEU A 26 -5.36 61.47 -6.37
N ARG A 27 -6.65 61.40 -6.66
CA ARG A 27 -7.43 60.18 -6.92
C ARG A 27 -6.98 59.58 -8.25
N GLY A 28 -6.77 58.26 -8.28
CA GLY A 28 -6.64 57.48 -9.50
C GLY A 28 -6.79 55.99 -9.18
N ASN A 29 -7.91 55.44 -9.62
CA ASN A 29 -8.35 54.05 -9.49
C ASN A 29 -7.25 52.98 -9.59
N LEU A 30 -7.37 51.91 -8.79
CA LEU A 30 -7.29 50.50 -9.24
C LEU A 30 -7.70 49.60 -8.06
N ARG A 31 -9.00 49.28 -8.02
CA ARG A 31 -9.56 48.18 -7.22
C ARG A 31 -9.37 46.88 -8.00
N SER A 32 -9.21 45.80 -7.25
CA SER A 32 -9.44 44.39 -7.61
C SER A 32 -8.30 43.67 -8.36
N GLN A 33 -7.67 42.71 -7.67
CA GLN A 33 -7.77 41.29 -8.04
C GLN A 33 -7.10 40.42 -6.97
N ALA A 34 -7.91 39.97 -6.01
CA ALA A 34 -7.66 38.74 -5.26
C ALA A 34 -8.34 37.57 -6.01
N SER A 35 -7.89 36.34 -5.70
CA SER A 35 -8.38 35.04 -6.17
C SER A 35 -7.70 34.46 -7.42
N ARG A 36 -6.67 33.64 -7.18
CA ARG A 36 -6.28 32.55 -8.10
C ARG A 36 -7.00 31.28 -7.67
N LEU A 37 -8.18 31.06 -8.24
CA LEU A 37 -8.87 29.77 -8.26
C LEU A 37 -8.68 29.20 -9.67
N ALA A 38 -7.98 28.07 -9.77
CA ALA A 38 -7.68 27.43 -11.04
C ALA A 38 -8.93 26.70 -11.56
N LEU A 39 -9.64 27.34 -12.47
CA LEU A 39 -10.67 26.73 -13.32
C LEU A 39 -9.95 26.12 -14.53
N ARG A 40 -9.96 24.78 -14.68
CA ARG A 40 -9.61 24.12 -15.94
C ARG A 40 -10.85 23.44 -16.49
N SER A 41 -11.33 24.00 -17.60
CA SER A 41 -12.45 23.49 -18.38
C SER A 41 -11.96 22.91 -19.72
N SER A 42 -12.35 21.65 -19.94
CA SER A 42 -12.90 21.05 -21.18
C SER A 42 -12.11 21.02 -22.51
N MET A 43 -11.97 19.79 -23.03
CA MET A 43 -12.26 19.39 -24.41
C MET A 43 -13.02 18.05 -24.29
N GLY A 44 -14.14 17.72 -24.93
CA GLY A 44 -14.80 18.25 -26.12
C GLY A 44 -15.12 17.08 -27.06
N ILE A 45 -16.18 16.31 -26.78
CA ILE A 45 -16.85 15.47 -27.79
C ILE A 45 -18.35 15.71 -27.66
N ALA A 46 -18.95 16.27 -28.70
CA ALA A 46 -20.38 16.46 -28.83
C ALA A 46 -20.88 15.77 -30.08
N ALA A 47 -21.91 14.94 -29.92
CA ALA A 47 -22.96 14.73 -30.92
C ALA A 47 -24.29 14.63 -30.16
N ALA A 48 -25.17 15.61 -30.41
CA ALA A 48 -26.52 15.76 -29.87
C ALA A 48 -27.51 14.74 -30.52
N ALA A 49 -28.73 14.47 -30.03
CA ALA A 49 -29.69 15.34 -29.36
C ALA A 49 -30.77 14.56 -28.59
N GLY A 50 -31.35 15.20 -27.58
CA GLY A 50 -32.57 14.78 -26.88
C GLY A 50 -32.73 15.56 -25.58
N MET A 51 -33.44 16.70 -25.63
CA MET A 51 -33.62 17.61 -24.49
C MET A 51 -34.52 17.03 -23.39
N THR A 52 -34.03 16.99 -22.16
CA THR A 52 -34.85 17.13 -20.93
C THR A 52 -34.04 17.80 -19.81
N LEU A 53 -34.50 19.00 -19.45
CA LEU A 53 -34.55 19.61 -18.10
C LEU A 53 -33.33 19.49 -17.18
N LEU A 54 -32.66 20.65 -17.03
CA LEU A 54 -31.77 21.01 -15.92
C LEU A 54 -32.51 20.92 -14.58
N ALA A 55 -32.19 19.91 -13.78
CA ALA A 55 -32.22 20.02 -12.33
C ALA A 55 -30.75 20.07 -11.85
N PRO A 56 -30.38 20.91 -10.85
CA PRO A 56 -29.12 20.71 -10.14
C PRO A 56 -29.33 19.53 -9.18
N GLY A 57 -29.42 18.33 -9.74
CA GLY A 57 -29.26 17.11 -8.96
C GLY A 57 -27.80 17.03 -8.56
N GLN A 58 -27.53 16.76 -7.29
CA GLN A 58 -26.17 16.50 -6.83
C GLN A 58 -25.53 15.45 -7.75
N ALA A 59 -24.36 15.77 -8.31
CA ALA A 59 -23.64 14.87 -9.20
C ALA A 59 -23.44 13.53 -8.49
N TRP A 60 -23.94 12.45 -9.11
CA TRP A 60 -23.96 11.12 -8.53
C TRP A 60 -22.53 10.62 -8.38
N ALA A 61 -21.99 10.71 -7.18
CA ALA A 61 -20.64 10.26 -6.87
C ALA A 61 -20.65 8.72 -6.77
N GLY A 62 -20.20 8.07 -7.84
CA GLY A 62 -20.20 6.62 -8.02
C GLY A 62 -19.17 6.22 -9.07
N CYS A 63 -18.98 4.91 -9.27
CA CYS A 63 -18.03 4.43 -10.25
C CYS A 63 -18.64 4.43 -11.67
N LEU A 64 -17.92 5.02 -12.63
CA LEU A 64 -18.24 4.98 -14.05
C LEU A 64 -17.61 3.74 -14.68
N VAL A 65 -18.45 2.88 -15.26
CA VAL A 65 -18.02 1.64 -15.90
C VAL A 65 -18.02 1.79 -17.42
N GLY A 66 -16.86 1.59 -18.04
CA GLY A 66 -16.68 1.45 -19.48
C GLY A 66 -16.50 -0.02 -19.89
N VAL A 67 -16.08 -0.28 -21.13
CA VAL A 67 -15.92 -1.66 -21.65
C VAL A 67 -14.88 -2.45 -20.85
N VAL A 68 -13.76 -1.81 -20.51
CA VAL A 68 -12.65 -2.41 -19.74
C VAL A 68 -12.19 -1.49 -18.62
N THR A 69 -12.90 -0.41 -18.35
CA THR A 69 -12.48 0.65 -17.43
C THR A 69 -13.47 0.80 -16.28
N VAL A 70 -12.98 1.03 -15.06
CA VAL A 70 -13.79 1.43 -13.90
C VAL A 70 -13.13 2.66 -13.28
N GLN A 71 -13.81 3.79 -13.32
CA GLN A 71 -13.34 5.06 -12.77
C GLN A 71 -14.20 5.41 -11.56
N CYS A 72 -13.61 5.52 -10.37
CA CYS A 72 -14.33 5.85 -9.16
C CYS A 72 -13.92 7.22 -8.61
N ASP A 73 -14.92 8.02 -8.28
CA ASP A 73 -14.80 9.25 -7.47
C ASP A 73 -15.21 8.92 -6.01
N ASN A 74 -15.44 9.94 -5.19
CA ASN A 74 -15.83 9.80 -3.80
C ASN A 74 -17.19 9.10 -3.65
N THR A 75 -17.18 7.82 -3.29
CA THR A 75 -18.41 7.01 -3.24
C THR A 75 -18.40 6.03 -2.06
N SER A 76 -19.54 5.37 -1.85
CA SER A 76 -19.70 4.31 -0.85
C SER A 76 -20.31 3.10 -1.54
N THR A 77 -19.57 1.98 -1.57
CA THR A 77 -20.01 0.77 -2.28
C THR A 77 -20.97 -0.08 -1.45
N THR A 78 -21.90 -0.73 -2.14
CA THR A 78 -22.71 -1.82 -1.61
C THR A 78 -22.04 -3.16 -1.90
N ASP A 79 -22.24 -4.14 -1.02
CA ASP A 79 -21.65 -5.48 -1.14
C ASP A 79 -22.34 -6.34 -2.21
N THR A 80 -22.35 -5.85 -3.44
CA THR A 80 -23.01 -6.47 -4.60
C THR A 80 -22.09 -6.52 -5.81
N THR A 81 -22.47 -7.36 -6.76
CA THR A 81 -21.75 -7.60 -8.01
C THR A 81 -22.35 -6.78 -9.14
N TYR A 82 -21.55 -6.01 -9.84
CA TYR A 82 -21.97 -5.27 -11.02
C TYR A 82 -22.56 -6.22 -12.09
N PRO A 83 -23.70 -5.87 -12.71
CA PRO A 83 -24.44 -4.60 -12.64
C PRO A 83 -25.68 -4.65 -11.72
N ALA A 84 -25.60 -5.27 -10.53
CA ALA A 84 -26.75 -5.39 -9.64
C ALA A 84 -27.23 -4.03 -9.10
N ASN A 85 -26.32 -3.18 -8.63
CA ASN A 85 -26.61 -1.86 -8.05
C ASN A 85 -25.69 -0.76 -8.59
N PRO A 86 -25.66 -0.52 -9.92
CA PRO A 86 -24.83 0.54 -10.48
C PRO A 86 -25.33 1.92 -9.98
N PRO A 87 -24.42 2.86 -9.67
CA PRO A 87 -22.97 2.84 -9.91
C PRO A 87 -22.13 2.44 -8.66
N VAL A 88 -22.72 1.81 -7.66
CA VAL A 88 -22.11 1.61 -6.33
C VAL A 88 -21.81 0.15 -6.00
N ASP A 89 -21.80 -0.73 -6.99
CA ASP A 89 -21.37 -2.11 -6.79
C ASP A 89 -19.90 -2.19 -6.32
N ARG A 90 -19.61 -3.18 -5.47
CA ARG A 90 -18.25 -3.48 -5.06
C ARG A 90 -17.49 -4.31 -6.10
N LEU A 91 -18.12 -5.39 -6.57
CA LEU A 91 -17.45 -6.40 -7.40
C LEU A 91 -17.66 -6.13 -8.89
N TYR A 92 -16.56 -5.94 -9.61
CA TYR A 92 -16.52 -5.89 -11.06
C TYR A 92 -15.80 -7.13 -11.60
N GLN A 93 -16.44 -7.83 -12.55
CA GLN A 93 -15.89 -9.08 -13.08
C GLN A 93 -16.04 -9.20 -14.59
N GLY A 94 -15.09 -9.88 -15.22
CA GLY A 94 -15.11 -10.13 -16.66
C GLY A 94 -14.23 -11.31 -17.07
N LEU A 95 -14.45 -11.80 -18.29
CA LEU A 95 -13.63 -12.79 -18.98
C LEU A 95 -12.93 -12.09 -20.15
N LEU A 96 -11.83 -11.38 -19.88
CA LEU A 96 -11.24 -10.45 -20.84
C LEU A 96 -9.80 -10.84 -21.21
N PRO A 97 -9.44 -10.85 -22.51
CA PRO A 97 -8.06 -11.01 -22.94
C PRO A 97 -7.22 -9.73 -22.74
N THR A 98 -7.87 -8.61 -22.45
CA THR A 98 -7.26 -7.32 -22.13
C THR A 98 -7.44 -6.97 -20.65
N PRO A 99 -6.54 -6.17 -20.07
CA PRO A 99 -6.65 -5.79 -18.66
C PRO A 99 -7.95 -5.05 -18.36
N ILE A 100 -8.49 -5.26 -17.15
CA ILE A 100 -9.42 -4.32 -16.53
C ILE A 100 -8.58 -3.17 -15.98
N ILE A 101 -8.91 -1.93 -16.36
CA ILE A 101 -8.23 -0.72 -15.90
C ILE A 101 -9.11 -0.02 -14.87
N VAL A 102 -8.58 0.16 -13.67
CA VAL A 102 -9.28 0.77 -12.54
C VAL A 102 -8.55 2.03 -12.14
N THR A 103 -9.29 3.10 -11.93
CA THR A 103 -8.75 4.36 -11.41
C THR A 103 -9.63 4.85 -10.25
N VAL A 104 -9.01 5.24 -9.15
CA VAL A 104 -9.64 6.03 -8.07
C VAL A 104 -9.08 7.44 -8.14
N ASP A 105 -9.96 8.43 -8.20
CA ASP A 105 -9.57 9.81 -8.47
C ASP A 105 -8.77 10.46 -7.33
N PRO A 106 -7.87 11.41 -7.64
CA PRO A 106 -7.06 12.11 -6.65
C PRO A 106 -7.90 12.80 -5.57
N GLY A 107 -7.56 12.57 -4.30
CA GLY A 107 -8.22 13.21 -3.17
C GLY A 107 -9.63 12.70 -2.87
N THR A 108 -10.00 11.55 -3.43
CA THR A 108 -11.31 10.91 -3.23
C THR A 108 -11.20 9.68 -2.34
N THR A 109 -12.34 9.19 -1.83
CA THR A 109 -12.40 7.94 -1.07
C THR A 109 -13.53 7.06 -1.57
N VAL A 110 -13.20 5.80 -1.86
CA VAL A 110 -14.18 4.73 -2.07
C VAL A 110 -14.36 3.99 -0.75
N SER A 111 -15.51 4.20 -0.10
CA SER A 111 -15.88 3.70 1.24
C SER A 111 -16.96 2.61 1.17
N GLY A 112 -17.59 2.26 2.28
CA GLY A 112 -18.62 1.22 2.33
C GLY A 112 -18.00 -0.17 2.42
N ASN A 113 -18.09 -0.95 1.35
CA ASN A 113 -17.58 -2.33 1.30
C ASN A 113 -16.26 -2.46 0.51
N GLY A 114 -15.61 -1.35 0.16
CA GLY A 114 -14.38 -1.35 -0.64
C GLY A 114 -14.63 -1.73 -2.09
N LEU A 115 -13.62 -2.33 -2.75
CA LEU A 115 -13.65 -2.70 -4.17
C LEU A 115 -13.18 -4.14 -4.39
N ALA A 116 -13.73 -4.81 -5.39
CA ALA A 116 -13.27 -6.11 -5.82
C ALA A 116 -13.25 -6.24 -7.35
N PHE A 117 -12.22 -6.92 -7.88
CA PHE A 117 -12.04 -7.13 -9.31
C PHE A 117 -11.67 -8.57 -9.63
N ILE A 118 -12.40 -9.18 -10.57
CA ILE A 118 -12.09 -10.51 -11.08
C ILE A 118 -11.94 -10.46 -12.60
N ASN A 119 -10.75 -10.79 -13.12
CA ASN A 119 -10.58 -11.09 -14.54
C ASN A 119 -10.30 -12.58 -14.74
N SER A 120 -11.30 -13.33 -15.18
CA SER A 120 -11.18 -14.76 -15.47
C SER A 120 -10.55 -15.05 -16.84
N GLY A 121 -10.18 -14.01 -17.59
CA GLY A 121 -9.39 -14.11 -18.82
C GLY A 121 -7.89 -13.95 -18.58
N THR A 122 -7.16 -13.71 -19.66
CA THR A 122 -5.70 -13.57 -19.65
C THR A 122 -5.21 -12.13 -19.55
N GLY A 123 -6.14 -11.17 -19.42
CA GLY A 123 -5.82 -9.75 -19.51
C GLY A 123 -5.20 -9.14 -18.26
N GLY A 124 -5.42 -9.72 -17.09
CA GLY A 124 -4.99 -9.12 -15.82
C GLY A 124 -5.88 -7.97 -15.33
N VAL A 125 -5.40 -7.24 -14.33
CA VAL A 125 -6.06 -6.08 -13.71
C VAL A 125 -4.99 -5.03 -13.35
N THR A 126 -5.23 -3.78 -13.72
CA THR A 126 -4.39 -2.63 -13.35
C THR A 126 -5.21 -1.64 -12.55
N VAL A 127 -4.79 -1.36 -11.32
CA VAL A 127 -5.41 -0.40 -10.41
C VAL A 127 -4.46 0.79 -10.19
N THR A 128 -4.93 1.98 -10.53
CA THR A 128 -4.29 3.26 -10.17
C THR A 128 -5.15 3.93 -9.11
N ASN A 129 -4.70 3.93 -7.85
CA ASN A 129 -5.44 4.53 -6.75
C ASN A 129 -4.82 5.88 -6.38
N ASP A 130 -5.30 6.99 -6.93
CA ASP A 130 -4.79 8.32 -6.53
C ASP A 130 -5.51 8.87 -5.28
N GLY A 131 -6.43 8.10 -4.71
CA GLY A 131 -7.20 8.42 -3.50
C GLY A 131 -7.02 7.38 -2.40
N ALA A 132 -8.13 6.97 -1.79
CA ALA A 132 -8.18 5.94 -0.76
C ALA A 132 -9.29 4.91 -1.05
N ILE A 133 -9.02 3.64 -0.71
CA ILE A 133 -10.01 2.56 -0.73
C ILE A 133 -10.22 2.09 0.70
N SER A 134 -11.47 2.02 1.15
CA SER A 134 -11.79 1.62 2.51
C SER A 134 -13.05 0.78 2.65
N VAL A 135 -13.04 -0.09 3.66
CA VAL A 135 -14.22 -0.72 4.23
C VAL A 135 -14.54 -0.03 5.55
N ASP A 136 -15.79 0.38 5.71
CA ASP A 136 -16.25 1.06 6.92
C ASP A 136 -16.38 0.10 8.10
N ALA A 137 -16.26 0.64 9.32
CA ALA A 137 -16.42 -0.15 10.54
C ALA A 137 -17.81 -0.81 10.61
N GLY A 138 -17.83 -2.09 10.96
CA GLY A 138 -19.05 -2.89 11.03
C GLY A 138 -19.45 -3.59 9.72
N ASN A 139 -18.84 -3.23 8.58
CA ASN A 139 -19.05 -3.93 7.32
C ASN A 139 -18.21 -5.21 7.24
N THR A 140 -18.75 -6.23 6.57
CA THR A 140 -18.04 -7.48 6.25
C THR A 140 -18.29 -7.76 4.77
N PRO A 141 -17.36 -7.35 3.88
CA PRO A 141 -17.54 -7.57 2.46
C PRO A 141 -17.55 -9.06 2.12
N THR A 142 -18.39 -9.45 1.16
CA THR A 142 -18.54 -10.85 0.71
C THR A 142 -18.52 -10.99 -0.81
N SER A 143 -18.97 -9.99 -1.55
CA SER A 143 -18.98 -10.00 -3.02
C SER A 143 -17.57 -9.79 -3.57
N GLY A 144 -16.88 -10.88 -3.94
CA GLY A 144 -15.55 -10.83 -4.56
C GLY A 144 -14.37 -10.94 -3.60
N GLY A 145 -14.62 -11.25 -2.32
CA GLY A 145 -13.59 -11.39 -1.29
C GLY A 145 -13.98 -10.68 0.00
N THR A 146 -13.06 -10.60 0.98
CA THR A 146 -13.34 -9.92 2.27
C THR A 146 -12.47 -8.68 2.49
N ALA A 147 -11.47 -8.43 1.64
CA ALA A 147 -10.56 -7.32 1.83
C ALA A 147 -11.14 -5.96 1.42
N ALA A 148 -10.52 -4.85 1.84
CA ALA A 148 -10.91 -3.53 1.34
C ALA A 148 -10.64 -3.40 -0.17
N LEU A 149 -9.57 -4.02 -0.66
CA LEU A 149 -9.35 -4.28 -2.07
C LEU A 149 -9.11 -5.77 -2.30
N SER A 150 -9.92 -6.42 -3.14
CA SER A 150 -9.66 -7.80 -3.59
C SER A 150 -9.45 -7.82 -5.10
N VAL A 151 -8.32 -8.38 -5.57
CA VAL A 151 -8.03 -8.51 -7.00
C VAL A 151 -7.68 -9.96 -7.31
N SER A 152 -8.39 -10.56 -8.27
CA SER A 152 -8.16 -11.93 -8.72
C SER A 152 -8.05 -12.02 -10.23
N THR A 153 -7.02 -12.71 -10.74
CA THR A 153 -6.83 -12.93 -12.19
C THR A 153 -6.58 -14.39 -12.53
N ALA A 154 -7.08 -14.86 -13.68
CA ALA A 154 -6.77 -16.20 -14.22
C ALA A 154 -5.61 -16.19 -15.23
N GLY A 155 -4.97 -15.03 -15.40
CA GLY A 155 -3.83 -14.77 -16.25
C GLY A 155 -3.63 -13.27 -16.43
N GLY A 156 -2.47 -12.88 -16.94
CA GLY A 156 -2.06 -11.49 -17.03
C GLY A 156 -1.64 -10.91 -15.67
N PRO A 157 -1.06 -9.70 -15.68
CA PRO A 157 -0.52 -9.10 -14.47
C PRO A 157 -1.61 -8.55 -13.55
N ILE A 158 -1.36 -8.59 -12.25
CA ILE A 158 -2.03 -7.76 -11.24
C ILE A 158 -1.09 -6.59 -10.96
N ILE A 159 -1.53 -5.37 -11.25
CA ILE A 159 -0.76 -4.15 -11.01
C ILE A 159 -1.58 -3.25 -10.08
N TYR A 160 -0.98 -2.83 -8.98
CA TYR A 160 -1.52 -1.79 -8.11
C TYR A 160 -0.49 -0.68 -7.96
N THR A 161 -0.92 0.57 -8.09
CA THR A 161 -0.09 1.74 -7.77
C THR A 161 -0.94 2.80 -7.10
N GLY A 162 -0.49 3.29 -5.94
CA GLY A 162 -1.02 4.51 -5.35
C GLY A 162 -1.38 4.41 -3.88
N GLY A 163 -2.40 5.17 -3.46
CA GLY A 163 -2.70 5.60 -2.11
C GLY A 163 -3.16 4.52 -1.14
N SER A 164 -3.80 4.95 -0.06
CA SER A 164 -4.05 4.12 1.12
C SER A 164 -5.14 3.07 0.90
N ILE A 165 -5.01 1.96 1.62
CA ILE A 165 -6.00 0.89 1.67
C ILE A 165 -6.32 0.59 3.13
N THR A 166 -7.58 0.68 3.53
CA THR A 166 -7.97 0.54 4.94
C THR A 166 -9.22 -0.31 5.11
N ASN A 167 -9.09 -1.46 5.79
CA ASN A 167 -10.25 -2.23 6.22
C ASN A 167 -10.54 -1.97 7.71
N ASN A 168 -11.52 -1.12 7.99
CA ASN A 168 -12.02 -0.89 9.36
C ASN A 168 -13.08 -1.92 9.78
N GLY A 169 -13.56 -2.73 8.84
CA GLY A 169 -14.53 -3.79 9.07
C GLY A 169 -13.86 -5.13 9.36
N SER A 170 -14.44 -6.18 8.81
CA SER A 170 -13.85 -7.54 8.84
C SER A 170 -13.04 -7.80 7.57
N GLY A 171 -11.93 -8.54 7.71
CA GLY A 171 -11.08 -8.98 6.60
C GLY A 171 -9.77 -8.22 6.48
N ASN A 172 -9.04 -8.53 5.40
CA ASN A 172 -7.70 -7.99 5.14
C ASN A 172 -7.79 -6.58 4.53
N ALA A 173 -6.67 -5.85 4.44
CA ALA A 173 -6.68 -4.59 3.71
C ALA A 173 -6.63 -4.83 2.19
N PHE A 174 -5.67 -5.65 1.72
CA PHE A 174 -5.50 -5.96 0.30
C PHE A 174 -5.25 -7.45 0.07
N ASP A 175 -6.10 -8.10 -0.73
CA ASP A 175 -5.85 -9.43 -1.28
C ASP A 175 -5.55 -9.37 -2.78
N ALA A 176 -4.43 -9.96 -3.21
CA ALA A 176 -4.09 -10.16 -4.62
C ALA A 176 -3.85 -11.64 -4.93
N VAL A 177 -4.65 -12.21 -5.83
CA VAL A 177 -4.64 -13.65 -6.11
C VAL A 177 -4.53 -13.92 -7.60
N GLN A 178 -3.51 -14.67 -8.01
CA GLN A 178 -3.54 -15.33 -9.31
C GLN A 178 -4.13 -16.74 -9.15
N THR A 179 -5.04 -17.10 -10.06
CA THR A 179 -5.77 -18.37 -10.06
C THR A 179 -5.40 -19.27 -11.23
N GLY A 180 -4.60 -18.75 -12.17
CA GLY A 180 -4.08 -19.49 -13.31
C GLY A 180 -3.28 -18.59 -14.25
N GLY A 181 -2.83 -19.19 -15.35
CA GLY A 181 -2.18 -18.47 -16.44
C GLY A 181 -0.83 -17.87 -16.10
N VAL A 182 -0.18 -17.28 -17.11
CA VAL A 182 1.07 -16.53 -16.93
C VAL A 182 0.74 -15.09 -16.55
N GLY A 183 1.45 -14.54 -15.58
CA GLY A 183 1.34 -13.14 -15.16
C GLY A 183 2.28 -12.83 -14.02
N SER A 184 2.24 -11.62 -13.50
CA SER A 184 2.98 -11.19 -12.31
C SER A 184 2.05 -10.49 -11.33
N VAL A 185 2.51 -10.31 -10.09
CA VAL A 185 1.87 -9.40 -9.12
C VAL A 185 2.85 -8.27 -8.81
N ASN A 186 2.45 -7.03 -9.05
CA ASN A 186 3.24 -5.84 -8.76
C ASN A 186 2.38 -4.84 -7.97
N ILE A 187 2.64 -4.73 -6.68
CA ILE A 187 1.91 -3.89 -5.75
C ILE A 187 2.85 -2.78 -5.29
N ASN A 188 2.48 -1.53 -5.53
CA ASN A 188 3.18 -0.36 -5.03
C ASN A 188 2.21 0.56 -4.29
N VAL A 189 2.18 0.43 -2.96
CA VAL A 189 1.36 1.27 -2.09
C VAL A 189 2.19 2.45 -1.58
N SER A 190 1.81 3.66 -1.97
CA SER A 190 2.42 4.91 -1.49
C SER A 190 1.76 5.46 -0.22
N GLY A 191 0.53 5.02 0.08
CA GLY A 191 -0.17 5.35 1.32
C GLY A 191 -0.02 4.30 2.41
N ASP A 192 -0.75 4.50 3.51
CA ASP A 192 -0.81 3.54 4.61
C ASP A 192 -1.74 2.36 4.28
N VAL A 193 -1.37 1.17 4.78
CA VAL A 193 -2.19 -0.03 4.74
C VAL A 193 -2.63 -0.40 6.15
N THR A 194 -3.93 -0.57 6.38
CA THR A 194 -4.44 -0.91 7.71
C THR A 194 -5.56 -1.93 7.64
N ALA A 195 -5.49 -2.96 8.49
CA ALA A 195 -6.55 -3.93 8.70
C ALA A 195 -6.89 -4.04 10.19
N ALA A 196 -8.16 -3.77 10.53
CA ALA A 196 -8.63 -3.78 11.91
C ALA A 196 -8.81 -5.21 12.47
N ALA A 197 -9.13 -6.18 11.61
CA ALA A 197 -9.44 -7.56 11.99
C ALA A 197 -8.70 -8.64 11.18
N GLY A 198 -7.97 -8.24 10.13
CA GLY A 198 -7.30 -9.15 9.19
C GLY A 198 -5.83 -8.81 8.98
N GLU A 199 -5.28 -9.36 7.90
CA GLU A 199 -3.92 -9.12 7.44
C GLU A 199 -3.82 -7.81 6.65
N GLY A 200 -2.63 -7.23 6.58
CA GLY A 200 -2.41 -6.02 5.78
C GLY A 200 -2.50 -6.33 4.28
N ILE A 201 -1.45 -6.93 3.73
CA ILE A 201 -1.35 -7.30 2.32
C ILE A 201 -1.19 -8.81 2.23
N THR A 202 -2.05 -9.48 1.46
CA THR A 202 -1.89 -10.89 1.11
C THR A 202 -1.69 -11.06 -0.38
N VAL A 203 -0.71 -11.89 -0.75
CA VAL A 203 -0.48 -12.25 -2.14
C VAL A 203 -0.35 -13.76 -2.26
N ARG A 204 -1.11 -14.33 -3.20
CA ARG A 204 -1.03 -15.74 -3.59
C ARG A 204 -0.93 -15.84 -5.10
N ASP A 205 0.08 -16.55 -5.60
CA ASP A 205 0.26 -16.75 -7.03
C ASP A 205 0.22 -18.22 -7.46
N VAL A 206 0.53 -18.46 -8.74
CA VAL A 206 0.52 -19.78 -9.36
C VAL A 206 1.90 -20.19 -9.86
N THR A 207 2.06 -21.47 -10.20
CA THR A 207 3.31 -22.04 -10.71
C THR A 207 3.87 -21.34 -11.96
N THR A 208 2.99 -20.77 -12.78
CA THR A 208 3.31 -20.02 -14.01
C THR A 208 3.47 -18.52 -13.79
N SER A 209 3.37 -18.02 -12.55
CA SER A 209 3.68 -16.64 -12.21
C SER A 209 5.13 -16.31 -12.57
N THR A 210 5.37 -15.10 -13.05
CA THR A 210 6.71 -14.59 -13.35
C THR A 210 7.33 -13.84 -12.18
N GLY A 211 6.63 -13.76 -11.04
CA GLY A 211 7.13 -13.18 -9.80
C GLY A 211 6.15 -12.20 -9.14
N VAL A 212 6.49 -11.87 -7.90
CA VAL A 212 5.75 -10.96 -7.03
C VAL A 212 6.66 -9.84 -6.56
N THR A 213 6.16 -8.61 -6.62
CA THR A 213 6.79 -7.45 -5.97
C THR A 213 5.75 -6.72 -5.13
N VAL A 214 6.08 -6.46 -3.87
CA VAL A 214 5.30 -5.64 -2.95
C VAL A 214 6.19 -4.53 -2.42
N VAL A 215 5.84 -3.29 -2.72
CA VAL A 215 6.43 -2.08 -2.15
C VAL A 215 5.35 -1.35 -1.39
N THR A 216 5.60 -0.98 -0.14
CA THR A 216 4.58 -0.35 0.72
C THR A 216 5.17 0.70 1.65
N GLY A 217 4.31 1.60 2.12
CA GLY A 217 4.57 2.52 3.23
C GLY A 217 4.39 1.83 4.58
N ASN A 218 3.62 2.47 5.48
CA ASN A 218 3.30 1.86 6.77
C ASN A 218 2.26 0.75 6.61
N VAL A 219 2.40 -0.34 7.38
CA VAL A 219 1.39 -1.41 7.43
C VAL A 219 1.04 -1.72 8.88
N THR A 220 -0.26 -1.73 9.19
CA THR A 220 -0.78 -2.02 10.54
C THR A 220 -1.84 -3.13 10.48
N ALA A 221 -1.56 -4.25 11.14
CA ALA A 221 -2.45 -5.41 11.25
C ALA A 221 -2.32 -6.02 12.66
N LEU A 222 -2.86 -5.34 13.68
CA LEU A 222 -2.58 -5.62 15.09
C LEU A 222 -3.38 -6.78 15.69
N THR A 223 -4.37 -7.30 14.97
CA THR A 223 -5.18 -8.43 15.46
C THR A 223 -4.28 -9.64 15.71
N VAL A 224 -4.43 -10.27 16.87
CA VAL A 224 -3.64 -11.45 17.24
C VAL A 224 -3.73 -12.51 16.15
N GLY A 225 -2.58 -13.00 15.71
CA GLY A 225 -2.53 -14.03 14.66
C GLY A 225 -2.59 -13.48 13.24
N LYS A 226 -2.55 -12.16 13.03
CA LYS A 226 -2.56 -11.54 11.70
C LYS A 226 -1.21 -10.94 11.33
N ASP A 227 -0.83 -11.19 10.08
CA ASP A 227 0.40 -10.73 9.48
C ASP A 227 0.21 -9.36 8.84
N ALA A 228 1.25 -8.53 8.82
CA ALA A 228 1.19 -7.27 8.10
C ALA A 228 1.35 -7.50 6.59
N ILE A 229 2.36 -8.25 6.17
CA ILE A 229 2.59 -8.61 4.76
C ILE A 229 2.78 -10.12 4.68
N ASP A 230 1.97 -10.78 3.84
CA ASP A 230 2.03 -12.22 3.61
C ASP A 230 2.01 -12.54 2.10
N VAL A 231 3.18 -12.83 1.55
CA VAL A 231 3.38 -13.23 0.15
C VAL A 231 3.83 -14.69 0.09
N GLN A 232 3.00 -15.51 -0.56
CA GLN A 232 3.34 -16.91 -0.81
C GLN A 232 3.23 -17.22 -2.30
N SER A 233 4.33 -17.73 -2.86
CA SER A 233 4.46 -18.05 -4.27
C SER A 233 4.58 -19.55 -4.52
N GLN A 234 3.92 -20.01 -5.57
CA GLN A 234 4.09 -21.34 -6.15
C GLN A 234 4.99 -21.31 -7.40
N SER A 235 5.45 -20.13 -7.81
CA SER A 235 6.20 -19.93 -9.05
C SER A 235 7.43 -20.82 -9.17
N LEU A 236 7.66 -21.35 -10.37
CA LEU A 236 8.88 -22.10 -10.67
C LEU A 236 10.10 -21.19 -10.85
N THR A 237 9.92 -19.97 -11.35
CA THR A 237 11.05 -19.11 -11.75
C THR A 237 10.94 -17.68 -11.27
N GLY A 238 9.75 -17.26 -10.82
CA GLY A 238 9.46 -15.93 -10.34
C GLY A 238 10.07 -15.68 -8.97
N ASN A 239 10.58 -14.47 -8.78
CA ASN A 239 11.10 -14.03 -7.50
C ASN A 239 9.98 -13.47 -6.62
N ILE A 240 10.22 -13.42 -5.31
CA ILE A 240 9.48 -12.56 -4.38
C ILE A 240 10.39 -11.38 -4.02
N THR A 241 9.87 -10.16 -4.15
CA THR A 241 10.52 -8.96 -3.64
C THR A 241 9.56 -8.20 -2.75
N GLU A 242 9.95 -7.95 -1.50
CA GLU A 242 9.19 -7.15 -0.54
C GLU A 242 10.01 -5.96 -0.06
N VAL A 243 9.43 -4.77 -0.10
CA VAL A 243 10.06 -3.53 0.39
C VAL A 243 9.06 -2.75 1.24
N ALA A 244 9.24 -2.78 2.54
CA ALA A 244 8.52 -1.94 3.49
C ALA A 244 9.31 -0.65 3.76
N ASN A 245 8.85 0.47 3.19
CA ASN A 245 9.45 1.79 3.37
C ASN A 245 9.00 2.49 4.66
N GLY A 246 7.84 2.10 5.18
CA GLY A 246 7.30 2.61 6.45
C GLY A 246 7.46 1.62 7.60
N SER A 247 6.84 1.97 8.72
CA SER A 247 6.81 1.13 9.92
C SER A 247 5.81 -0.02 9.74
N ILE A 248 6.17 -1.18 10.30
CA ILE A 248 5.35 -2.39 10.27
C ILE A 248 4.92 -2.72 11.70
N GLN A 249 3.62 -2.89 11.90
CA GLN A 249 3.02 -3.29 13.17
C GLN A 249 2.07 -4.47 12.95
N ALA A 250 2.39 -5.63 13.53
CA ALA A 250 1.62 -6.86 13.30
C ALA A 250 1.31 -7.63 14.59
N GLY A 251 0.13 -8.26 14.63
CA GLY A 251 -0.27 -9.16 15.72
C GLY A 251 0.32 -10.56 15.60
N ASN A 252 0.91 -10.90 14.45
CA ASN A 252 1.71 -12.10 14.22
C ASN A 252 3.06 -11.78 13.55
N ALA A 253 3.24 -12.06 12.25
CA ALA A 253 4.47 -11.79 11.53
C ALA A 253 4.45 -10.39 10.91
N GLY A 254 5.59 -9.69 10.95
CA GLY A 254 5.73 -8.42 10.24
C GLY A 254 5.71 -8.63 8.73
N MET A 255 6.57 -9.52 8.23
CA MET A 255 6.70 -9.82 6.81
C MET A 255 6.89 -11.32 6.61
N VAL A 256 6.13 -11.92 5.71
CA VAL A 256 6.23 -13.33 5.31
C VAL A 256 6.42 -13.40 3.80
N ALA A 257 7.56 -13.92 3.38
CA ALA A 257 7.88 -14.16 1.97
C ALA A 257 8.25 -15.64 1.80
N ALA A 258 7.41 -16.41 1.12
CA ALA A 258 7.65 -17.85 0.96
C ALA A 258 7.51 -18.31 -0.49
N ILE A 259 8.55 -18.96 -1.03
CA ILE A 259 8.46 -19.76 -2.25
C ILE A 259 8.29 -21.21 -1.83
N LEU A 260 7.08 -21.74 -2.01
CA LEU A 260 6.67 -23.04 -1.48
C LEU A 260 6.95 -24.20 -2.44
N ASN A 261 7.26 -23.90 -3.70
CA ASN A 261 7.52 -24.91 -4.70
C ASN A 261 8.98 -25.40 -4.61
N ALA A 262 9.18 -26.66 -4.22
CA ALA A 262 10.51 -27.24 -4.06
C ALA A 262 11.34 -27.33 -5.36
N ALA A 263 10.69 -27.24 -6.52
CA ALA A 263 11.36 -27.18 -7.82
C ALA A 263 11.68 -25.75 -8.28
N ALA A 264 11.31 -24.74 -7.47
CA ALA A 264 11.52 -23.34 -7.84
C ALA A 264 12.99 -22.96 -7.87
N THR A 265 13.32 -22.04 -8.76
CA THR A 265 14.64 -21.42 -8.89
C THR A 265 14.61 -19.92 -8.61
N GLY A 266 13.42 -19.36 -8.31
CA GLY A 266 13.25 -17.95 -7.98
C GLY A 266 13.89 -17.59 -6.63
N ASN A 267 14.26 -16.32 -6.47
CA ASN A 267 14.87 -15.78 -5.26
C ASN A 267 13.84 -15.07 -4.37
N ILE A 268 14.19 -14.90 -3.11
CA ILE A 268 13.45 -14.07 -2.15
C ILE A 268 14.35 -12.91 -1.72
N ASP A 269 13.86 -11.68 -1.89
CA ASP A 269 14.54 -10.46 -1.45
C ASP A 269 13.57 -9.63 -0.60
N VAL A 270 13.82 -9.56 0.72
CA VAL A 270 12.98 -8.83 1.68
C VAL A 270 13.76 -7.65 2.25
N THR A 271 13.17 -6.45 2.23
CA THR A 271 13.74 -5.23 2.80
C THR A 271 12.75 -4.53 3.73
N ALA A 272 13.11 -4.36 5.00
CA ALA A 272 12.40 -3.53 5.96
C ALA A 272 13.22 -2.27 6.27
N ASN A 273 12.79 -1.12 5.73
CA ASN A 273 13.47 0.16 5.95
C ASN A 273 13.00 0.86 7.23
N GLY A 274 11.72 0.73 7.58
CA GLY A 274 11.16 1.27 8.82
C GLY A 274 11.32 0.33 10.02
N SER A 275 10.82 0.74 11.19
CA SER A 275 10.77 -0.12 12.36
C SER A 275 9.74 -1.24 12.19
N LEU A 276 10.03 -2.40 12.75
CA LEU A 276 9.13 -3.56 12.75
C LEU A 276 8.84 -3.97 14.20
N ASP A 277 7.58 -3.87 14.60
CA ASP A 277 7.10 -4.33 15.90
C ASP A 277 6.05 -5.43 15.70
N ALA A 278 6.37 -6.67 16.13
CA ALA A 278 5.52 -7.82 15.85
C ALA A 278 5.70 -8.98 16.86
N ARG A 279 4.96 -10.07 16.64
CA ARG A 279 5.15 -11.32 17.37
C ARG A 279 6.31 -12.13 16.80
N PHE A 280 6.39 -12.23 15.47
CA PHE A 280 7.50 -12.73 14.66
C PHE A 280 7.92 -11.60 13.72
N GLY A 281 9.21 -11.46 13.42
CA GLY A 281 9.67 -10.33 12.62
C GLY A 281 9.51 -10.60 11.14
N ILE A 282 10.57 -11.09 10.51
CA ILE A 282 10.60 -11.47 9.10
C ILE A 282 10.74 -12.98 8.98
N ASP A 283 9.87 -13.60 8.18
CA ASP A 283 9.92 -15.00 7.80
C ASP A 283 10.11 -15.13 6.28
N ALA A 284 11.30 -15.54 5.86
CA ALA A 284 11.70 -15.62 4.46
C ALA A 284 12.14 -17.05 4.13
N GLU A 285 11.29 -17.80 3.42
CA GLU A 285 11.47 -19.25 3.20
C GLU A 285 11.48 -19.61 1.71
N ASN A 286 12.65 -19.96 1.19
CA ASN A 286 12.81 -20.48 -0.17
C ASN A 286 12.97 -22.00 -0.15
N PHE A 287 11.88 -22.74 -0.38
CA PHE A 287 11.94 -24.21 -0.43
C PHE A 287 12.59 -24.75 -1.72
N GLY A 288 12.83 -23.88 -2.71
CA GLY A 288 13.52 -24.20 -3.95
C GLY A 288 15.05 -24.12 -3.87
N SER A 289 15.69 -23.90 -5.01
CA SER A 289 17.14 -23.75 -5.13
C SER A 289 17.61 -22.30 -5.24
N GLY A 290 16.70 -21.32 -5.18
CA GLY A 290 17.05 -19.90 -5.22
C GLY A 290 17.62 -19.40 -3.90
N SER A 291 18.18 -18.19 -3.93
CA SER A 291 18.74 -17.55 -2.74
C SER A 291 17.67 -16.81 -1.93
N THR A 292 18.00 -16.52 -0.67
CA THR A 292 17.17 -15.70 0.22
C THR A 292 18.01 -14.57 0.82
N THR A 293 17.56 -13.34 0.61
CA THR A 293 18.17 -12.12 1.12
C THR A 293 17.19 -11.41 2.04
N VAL A 294 17.61 -11.08 3.25
CA VAL A 294 16.85 -10.22 4.16
C VAL A 294 17.69 -9.02 4.56
N THR A 295 17.18 -7.83 4.32
CA THR A 295 17.77 -6.56 4.76
C THR A 295 16.85 -5.86 5.74
N THR A 296 17.36 -5.48 6.90
CA THR A 296 16.64 -4.63 7.86
C THR A 296 17.48 -3.41 8.17
N VAL A 297 16.90 -2.22 8.00
CA VAL A 297 17.55 -0.94 8.29
C VAL A 297 17.01 -0.38 9.61
N GLY A 298 15.68 -0.39 9.76
CA GLY A 298 15.04 -0.06 11.01
C GLY A 298 15.12 -1.19 12.04
N PRO A 299 14.86 -0.88 13.32
CA PRO A 299 14.90 -1.89 14.38
C PRO A 299 13.79 -2.93 14.19
N VAL A 300 14.12 -4.19 14.47
CA VAL A 300 13.19 -5.31 14.53
C VAL A 300 12.99 -5.69 15.98
N ASN A 301 11.81 -5.43 16.55
CA ASN A 301 11.46 -5.78 17.92
C ASN A 301 10.35 -6.83 17.92
N VAL A 302 10.66 -8.01 18.44
CA VAL A 302 9.73 -9.13 18.51
C VAL A 302 9.60 -9.71 19.91
N THR A 303 8.42 -10.20 20.21
CA THR A 303 8.06 -10.66 21.55
C THR A 303 8.25 -12.15 21.74
N THR A 304 7.56 -13.01 20.98
CA THR A 304 7.61 -14.47 21.21
C THR A 304 8.36 -15.24 20.14
N GLY A 305 8.43 -14.71 18.92
CA GLY A 305 8.96 -15.37 17.74
C GLY A 305 10.41 -15.02 17.43
N ASN A 306 10.88 -15.53 16.29
CA ASN A 306 12.19 -15.14 15.76
C ASN A 306 12.15 -13.69 15.26
N GLY A 307 13.27 -12.98 15.39
CA GLY A 307 13.41 -11.65 14.79
C GLY A 307 13.48 -11.74 13.27
N ILE A 308 14.45 -12.50 12.77
CA ILE A 308 14.61 -12.82 11.35
C ILE A 308 14.77 -14.33 11.22
N PHE A 309 13.95 -14.94 10.37
CA PHE A 309 14.12 -16.31 9.89
C PHE A 309 14.33 -16.26 8.37
N ALA A 310 15.53 -16.64 7.92
CA ALA A 310 15.90 -16.66 6.51
C ALA A 310 16.38 -18.06 6.14
N LEU A 311 15.68 -18.71 5.21
CA LEU A 311 15.91 -20.11 4.85
C LEU A 311 15.97 -20.30 3.35
N THR A 312 16.89 -21.15 2.89
CA THR A 312 16.86 -21.74 1.55
C THR A 312 17.16 -23.23 1.57
N THR A 313 16.59 -23.98 0.64
CA THR A 313 16.93 -25.39 0.41
C THR A 313 18.08 -25.56 -0.59
N GLY A 314 18.63 -24.51 -1.20
CA GLY A 314 19.73 -24.74 -2.15
C GLY A 314 20.54 -23.55 -2.62
N GLY A 315 20.11 -22.32 -2.33
CA GLY A 315 20.85 -21.11 -2.69
C GLY A 315 21.69 -20.55 -1.53
N ASP A 316 22.07 -19.29 -1.67
CA ASP A 316 22.71 -18.53 -0.61
C ASP A 316 21.68 -17.99 0.39
N VAL A 317 22.10 -17.78 1.63
CA VAL A 317 21.33 -17.01 2.63
C VAL A 317 22.14 -15.80 3.03
N THR A 318 21.60 -14.60 2.80
CA THR A 318 22.23 -13.34 3.20
C THR A 318 21.30 -12.57 4.12
N VAL A 319 21.76 -12.22 5.31
CA VAL A 319 21.05 -11.35 6.26
C VAL A 319 21.92 -10.14 6.56
N ASN A 320 21.44 -8.96 6.19
CA ASN A 320 22.04 -7.67 6.53
C ASN A 320 21.10 -6.98 7.53
N ALA A 321 21.44 -6.99 8.82
CA ALA A 321 20.51 -6.57 9.85
C ALA A 321 20.97 -5.32 10.62
N GLY A 322 20.01 -4.45 10.91
CA GLY A 322 20.14 -3.43 11.96
C GLY A 322 19.96 -4.06 13.35
N ASP A 323 19.40 -3.29 14.27
CA ASP A 323 19.09 -3.81 15.62
C ASP A 323 17.97 -4.85 15.55
N VAL A 324 18.23 -6.07 16.03
CA VAL A 324 17.24 -7.14 16.13
C VAL A 324 17.10 -7.60 17.58
N THR A 325 15.94 -7.36 18.16
CA THR A 325 15.59 -7.77 19.53
C THR A 325 14.50 -8.82 19.48
N SER A 326 14.80 -10.04 19.95
CA SER A 326 13.80 -11.06 20.26
C SER A 326 13.86 -11.38 21.75
N THR A 327 12.73 -11.23 22.45
CA THR A 327 12.66 -11.49 23.90
C THR A 327 12.24 -12.92 24.25
N GLY A 328 11.58 -13.62 23.32
CA GLY A 328 11.00 -14.94 23.54
C GLY A 328 11.63 -16.08 22.74
N ASN A 329 12.48 -15.80 21.74
CA ASN A 329 13.15 -16.83 20.94
C ASN A 329 14.50 -16.33 20.39
N THR A 330 14.85 -16.67 19.14
CA THR A 330 16.14 -16.37 18.52
C THR A 330 16.06 -15.06 17.74
N ALA A 331 17.06 -14.18 17.90
CA ALA A 331 17.09 -12.92 17.15
C ALA A 331 17.18 -13.17 15.63
N ILE A 332 18.19 -13.91 15.17
CA ILE A 332 18.41 -14.19 13.74
C ILE A 332 18.69 -15.68 13.54
N ILE A 333 17.95 -16.30 12.62
CA ILE A 333 18.20 -17.63 12.08
C ILE A 333 18.44 -17.48 10.58
N ALA A 334 19.61 -17.89 10.11
CA ALA A 334 19.98 -17.96 8.70
C ALA A 334 20.40 -19.41 8.39
N GLN A 335 19.69 -20.08 7.48
CA GLN A 335 19.86 -21.51 7.27
C GLN A 335 19.77 -21.95 5.81
N GLN A 336 20.77 -22.71 5.37
CA GLN A 336 20.69 -23.54 4.17
C GLN A 336 20.54 -25.01 4.59
N THR A 337 19.48 -25.69 4.14
CA THR A 337 19.08 -27.01 4.68
C THR A 337 19.52 -28.23 3.86
N LYS A 338 19.97 -28.04 2.61
CA LYS A 338 20.48 -29.11 1.76
C LYS A 338 21.90 -29.47 2.14
N VAL A 339 22.03 -30.66 2.73
CA VAL A 339 23.29 -31.25 3.23
C VAL A 339 24.46 -31.21 2.23
N ALA A 340 24.19 -31.27 0.92
CA ALA A 340 25.18 -31.17 -0.16
C ALA A 340 24.97 -29.94 -1.07
N GLY A 341 24.17 -28.97 -0.64
CA GLY A 341 23.92 -27.74 -1.38
C GLY A 341 25.15 -26.83 -1.33
N SER A 342 25.47 -26.22 -2.46
CA SER A 342 26.39 -25.10 -2.51
C SER A 342 25.63 -23.84 -2.12
N GLY A 343 26.00 -23.18 -1.03
CA GLY A 343 25.41 -21.91 -0.63
C GLY A 343 26.22 -21.28 0.49
N ILE A 344 26.45 -19.98 0.41
CA ILE A 344 27.07 -19.18 1.46
C ILE A 344 25.97 -18.73 2.41
N ILE A 345 26.24 -18.85 3.71
CA ILE A 345 25.44 -18.21 4.75
C ILE A 345 26.23 -17.00 5.26
N GLY A 346 25.74 -15.80 4.97
CA GLY A 346 26.31 -14.54 5.40
C GLY A 346 25.35 -13.78 6.32
N VAL A 347 25.83 -13.37 7.50
CA VAL A 347 25.09 -12.52 8.44
C VAL A 347 26.00 -11.35 8.83
N THR A 348 25.53 -10.12 8.61
CA THR A 348 26.27 -8.89 8.94
C THR A 348 25.39 -7.91 9.67
#